data_AF-A0A9P5VV71-F1
#
_entry.id   AF-A0A9P5VV71-F1
#
_cell.length_a   1.000
_cell.length_b   1.000
_cell.length_c   1.000
_cell.angle_alpha   90.00
_cell.angle_beta   90.00
_cell.angle_gamma   90.00
#
_symmetry.space_group_name_H-M   'P 1'
#
loop_
_entity.id
_entity.type
_entity.pdbx_description
1 polymer ?
#
loop_
_entity_poly.entity_id
_entity_poly.type
_entity_poly.pdbx_seq_one_letter_code
_entity_poly.pdbx_strand_id
1 'polypeptide(L)'
;MGKAGKDRKRRRLLAEVNATGIGIQRLKADQENVASIPEKDITAQPTSTNYGGVISEEDMATTLQTLMILEQHADVFRSKSCRALRTAIHQLQQTATAHTGTGQTPVGRISDALVDGRWNDAMTALEEMRVRGQVPKLGALQRWVRDCDAASAKSGAFGDPVVLRLLDSILRTVDPSMVPKRLGSDGNEEHPVRTHPMWHAFPRVEDNVQKYEAALAKTLFTEDEAERYRSSFRVVAHQKGPLRRTPNLHDFTLYLSNPGTIRLCYRDNLSLQPPVERIDMPHVPGAFLLKDVLTRNECHQMISAAESVGFTPDVPMVGSAAESISVLAHNFFWMADDQLLEHIFNRCKAHFPETSGDGQGAVGINSRWRVYRYVPGAIYRIHIDGQWPGSGLDPKSGEYLYDAYGGRRLSRLTFLVYLNDEFEGGGTTFFTPSADVGFMDARAVSPRAGCVLCFPHGEAAGSLLHEGSPVLQGAKYIIRADVLYEVPVRS
;
A
#
# COMPACT_ATOMS: atom_id res chain seq x y z
N MET A 1 -9.24 10.38 3.86
CA MET A 1 -10.34 9.40 4.02
C MET A 1 -11.42 9.69 2.97
N GLY A 2 -11.85 8.67 2.21
CA GLY A 2 -12.82 8.79 1.12
C GLY A 2 -14.28 8.97 1.59
N LYS A 3 -15.13 9.43 0.65
CA LYS A 3 -16.53 9.84 0.87
C LYS A 3 -17.39 8.79 1.58
N ALA A 4 -17.25 7.50 1.25
CA ALA A 4 -17.98 6.39 1.89
C ALA A 4 -17.58 6.12 3.36
N GLY A 5 -16.30 6.32 3.70
CA GLY A 5 -15.83 6.23 5.08
C GLY A 5 -16.30 7.42 5.92
N LYS A 6 -16.42 8.60 5.30
CA LYS A 6 -17.05 9.77 5.91
C LYS A 6 -18.54 9.53 6.16
N ASP A 7 -19.26 8.92 5.21
CA ASP A 7 -20.70 8.62 5.36
C ASP A 7 -20.99 7.57 6.44
N ARG A 8 -20.13 6.55 6.61
CA ARG A 8 -20.27 5.55 7.68
C ARG A 8 -19.96 6.14 9.07
N LYS A 9 -18.95 7.03 9.16
CA LYS A 9 -18.65 7.79 10.38
C LYS A 9 -19.75 8.80 10.71
N ARG A 10 -20.35 9.42 9.69
CA ARG A 10 -21.49 10.36 9.77
C ARG A 10 -22.75 9.69 10.32
N ARG A 11 -23.11 8.49 9.84
CA ARG A 11 -24.25 7.73 10.38
C ARG A 11 -24.06 7.31 11.84
N ARG A 12 -22.81 7.05 12.26
CA ARG A 12 -22.47 6.70 13.64
C ARG A 12 -22.59 7.90 14.58
N LEU A 13 -22.07 9.07 14.18
CA LEU A 13 -22.25 10.33 14.93
C LEU A 13 -23.72 10.74 15.03
N LEU A 14 -24.50 10.60 13.95
CA LEU A 14 -25.95 10.90 13.96
C LEU A 14 -26.73 9.99 14.92
N ALA A 15 -26.34 8.70 15.01
CA ALA A 15 -26.94 7.77 15.95
C ALA A 15 -26.57 8.08 17.41
N GLU A 16 -25.33 8.53 17.66
CA GLU A 16 -24.87 8.97 18.99
C GLU A 16 -25.59 10.25 19.45
N VAL A 17 -25.77 11.24 18.56
CA VAL A 17 -26.53 12.46 18.86
C VAL A 17 -28.01 12.14 19.13
N ASN A 18 -28.64 11.31 18.30
CA ASN A 18 -30.05 10.93 18.51
C ASN A 18 -30.26 10.05 19.75
N ALA A 19 -29.26 9.30 20.20
CA ALA A 19 -29.32 8.48 21.41
C ALA A 19 -29.26 9.30 22.71
N THR A 20 -28.80 10.56 22.67
CA THR A 20 -28.79 11.48 23.84
C THR A 20 -30.17 12.09 24.16
N GLY A 21 -31.21 11.77 23.38
CA GLY A 21 -32.60 12.02 23.78
C GLY A 21 -33.08 13.47 23.73
N ILE A 22 -32.33 14.40 23.13
CA ILE A 22 -32.75 15.81 23.04
C ILE A 22 -33.49 16.02 21.72
N GLY A 23 -34.79 15.74 21.78
CA GLY A 23 -35.72 15.83 20.67
C GLY A 23 -36.08 17.25 20.27
N ILE A 24 -36.33 17.39 18.96
CA ILE A 24 -37.04 18.48 18.31
C ILE A 24 -38.40 18.68 19.00
N GLN A 25 -38.53 19.71 19.83
CA GLN A 25 -39.81 20.34 20.16
C GLN A 25 -39.65 21.86 20.27
N ARG A 26 -39.53 22.52 19.12
CA ARG A 26 -39.93 23.93 18.95
C ARG A 26 -40.00 24.22 17.47
N LEU A 27 -41.10 23.79 16.85
CA LEU A 27 -41.71 24.32 15.63
C LEU A 27 -42.95 23.44 15.35
N LYS A 28 -43.96 23.55 16.23
CA LYS A 28 -45.38 23.18 16.07
C LYS A 28 -45.98 22.89 17.45
N ALA A 29 -46.56 23.90 18.07
CA ALA A 29 -47.74 23.86 18.95
C ALA A 29 -47.79 25.14 19.81
N ASP A 30 -48.10 26.27 19.16
CA ASP A 30 -48.89 27.29 19.85
C ASP A 30 -50.34 26.88 19.65
N GLN A 31 -50.92 26.20 20.64
CA GLN A 31 -52.34 26.30 21.01
C GLN A 31 -52.65 25.35 22.18
N GLU A 32 -53.07 25.99 23.28
CA GLU A 32 -54.01 25.52 24.31
C GLU A 32 -53.55 24.59 25.46
N ASN A 33 -53.76 25.17 26.66
CA ASN A 33 -54.25 24.60 27.92
C ASN A 33 -53.33 23.82 28.90
N VAL A 34 -53.06 24.55 30.00
CA VAL A 34 -53.02 24.21 31.43
C VAL A 34 -53.62 22.84 31.83
N ALA A 35 -52.85 22.01 32.58
CA ALA A 35 -53.25 21.37 33.84
C ALA A 35 -52.18 20.43 34.47
N SER A 36 -51.88 20.68 35.76
CA SER A 36 -51.59 19.77 36.89
C SER A 36 -50.44 18.71 36.91
N ILE A 37 -49.71 18.78 38.04
CA ILE A 37 -48.59 18.04 38.71
C ILE A 37 -49.09 16.59 39.13
N PRO A 38 -48.29 15.52 39.50
CA PRO A 38 -47.10 15.55 40.37
C PRO A 38 -45.94 14.51 40.26
N GLU A 39 -44.82 14.94 40.86
CA GLU A 39 -43.73 14.25 41.57
C GLU A 39 -43.48 12.73 41.42
N LYS A 40 -42.22 12.38 41.11
CA LYS A 40 -41.48 11.34 41.84
C LYS A 40 -39.96 11.50 41.71
N ASP A 41 -39.34 11.66 42.87
CA ASP A 41 -37.91 11.53 43.15
C ASP A 41 -37.35 10.21 42.59
N ILE A 42 -36.31 10.30 41.75
CA ILE A 42 -35.21 9.33 41.73
C ILE A 42 -33.91 10.10 41.61
N THR A 43 -33.16 10.04 42.70
CA THR A 43 -31.76 10.46 42.83
C THR A 43 -30.88 9.82 41.76
N ALA A 44 -30.55 10.60 40.75
CA ALA A 44 -29.34 10.44 39.96
C ALA A 44 -28.92 11.83 39.51
N GLN A 45 -27.91 12.40 40.16
CA GLN A 45 -27.19 13.54 39.57
C GLN A 45 -26.73 13.10 38.17
N PRO A 46 -27.13 13.77 37.08
CA PRO A 46 -26.43 13.57 35.83
C PRO A 46 -25.03 14.09 36.10
N THR A 47 -24.05 13.18 36.06
CA THR A 47 -22.66 13.58 35.93
C THR A 47 -22.59 14.33 34.61
N SER A 48 -22.70 15.66 34.66
CA SER A 48 -22.57 16.48 33.48
C SER A 48 -21.12 16.33 33.02
N THR A 49 -20.89 15.44 32.07
CA THR A 49 -19.60 15.24 31.42
C THR A 49 -19.33 16.46 30.54
N ASN A 50 -18.94 17.57 31.16
CA ASN A 50 -18.52 18.76 30.45
C ASN A 50 -17.26 18.43 29.65
N TYR A 51 -17.22 18.84 28.38
CA TYR A 51 -16.03 18.69 27.55
C TYR A 51 -14.90 19.58 28.13
N GLY A 52 -14.07 18.98 29.00
CA GLY A 52 -12.98 19.67 29.70
C GLY A 52 -13.42 20.80 30.63
N GLY A 53 -14.68 20.84 31.06
CA GLY A 53 -15.22 21.94 31.88
C GLY A 53 -15.49 23.25 31.15
N VAL A 54 -15.35 23.28 29.80
CA VAL A 54 -15.45 24.50 28.99
C VAL A 54 -16.75 24.58 28.20
N ILE A 55 -17.32 23.44 27.79
CA ILE A 55 -18.54 23.39 26.96
C ILE A 55 -19.48 22.30 27.52
N SER A 56 -20.76 22.63 27.63
CA SER A 56 -21.81 21.70 28.04
C SER A 56 -22.11 20.68 26.94
N GLU A 57 -22.64 19.50 27.30
CA GLU A 57 -23.05 18.50 26.30
C GLU A 57 -24.18 19.00 25.39
N GLU A 58 -25.11 19.78 25.94
CA GLU A 58 -26.25 20.35 25.23
C GLU A 58 -25.80 21.36 24.15
N ASP A 59 -24.86 22.25 24.49
CA ASP A 59 -24.30 23.22 23.54
C ASP A 59 -23.52 22.52 22.42
N MET A 60 -22.78 21.46 22.76
CA MET A 60 -22.03 20.67 21.79
C MET A 60 -22.95 19.94 20.82
N ALA A 61 -24.01 19.30 21.33
CA ALA A 61 -24.99 18.60 20.52
C ALA A 61 -25.71 19.56 19.57
N THR A 62 -26.15 20.71 20.09
CA THR A 62 -26.82 21.76 19.31
C THR A 62 -25.90 22.32 18.22
N THR A 63 -24.63 22.58 18.55
CA THR A 63 -23.61 23.06 17.61
C THR A 63 -23.39 22.04 16.48
N LEU A 64 -23.24 20.76 16.84
CA LEU A 64 -23.01 19.70 15.87
C LEU A 64 -24.22 19.54 14.92
N GLN A 65 -25.44 19.52 15.46
CA GLN A 65 -26.65 19.44 14.65
C GLN A 65 -26.77 20.63 13.67
N THR A 66 -26.47 21.84 14.14
CA THR A 66 -26.49 23.05 13.31
C THR A 66 -25.48 22.97 12.16
N LEU A 67 -24.26 22.50 12.42
CA LEU A 67 -23.23 22.30 11.40
C LEU A 67 -23.65 21.23 10.36
N MET A 68 -24.33 20.17 10.79
CA MET A 68 -24.83 19.12 9.89
C MET A 68 -25.96 19.61 8.98
N ILE A 69 -26.84 20.48 9.47
CA ILE A 69 -27.89 21.12 8.65
C ILE A 69 -27.27 22.05 7.61
N LEU A 70 -26.28 22.86 8.00
CA LEU A 70 -25.57 23.76 7.10
C LEU A 70 -24.76 23.03 6.01
N GLU A 71 -24.28 21.81 6.30
CA GLU A 71 -23.66 20.94 5.29
C GLU A 71 -24.65 20.54 4.19
N GLN A 72 -25.92 20.28 4.54
CA GLN A 72 -26.97 19.90 3.59
C GLN A 72 -27.50 21.08 2.78
N HIS A 73 -27.37 22.30 3.32
CA HIS A 73 -27.80 23.56 2.70
C HIS A 73 -26.61 24.48 2.43
N ALA A 74 -25.74 24.05 1.52
CA ALA A 74 -24.45 24.70 1.24
C ALA A 74 -24.59 26.14 0.67
N ASP A 75 -25.74 26.47 0.09
CA ASP A 75 -26.13 27.80 -0.37
C ASP A 75 -26.32 28.78 0.80
N VAL A 76 -27.01 28.34 1.87
CA VAL A 76 -27.19 29.12 3.10
C VAL A 76 -25.84 29.34 3.80
N PHE A 77 -24.99 28.32 3.86
CA PHE A 77 -23.65 28.44 4.44
C PHE A 77 -22.76 29.45 3.69
N ARG A 78 -22.89 29.55 2.36
CA ARG A 78 -22.13 30.48 1.51
C ARG A 78 -22.67 31.91 1.54
N SER A 79 -23.86 32.14 2.09
CA SER A 79 -24.48 33.45 2.18
C SER A 79 -23.67 34.43 3.05
N LYS A 80 -24.02 35.73 2.94
CA LYS A 80 -23.39 36.79 3.73
C LYS A 80 -23.74 36.70 5.23
N SER A 81 -24.91 36.16 5.58
CA SER A 81 -25.36 36.02 6.98
C SER A 81 -24.51 35.00 7.75
N CYS A 82 -23.95 33.98 7.09
CA CYS A 82 -23.08 32.98 7.73
C CYS A 82 -21.57 33.35 7.70
N ARG A 83 -21.20 34.60 7.40
CA ARG A 83 -19.79 35.03 7.30
C ARG A 83 -19.02 34.80 8.61
N ALA A 84 -19.58 35.20 9.75
CA ALA A 84 -18.93 35.05 11.05
C ALA A 84 -18.69 33.57 11.41
N LEU A 85 -19.69 32.72 11.15
CA LEU A 85 -19.59 31.29 11.37
C LEU A 85 -18.51 30.63 10.49
N ARG A 86 -18.43 31.01 9.21
CA ARG A 86 -17.36 30.54 8.30
C ARG A 86 -15.97 30.95 8.80
N THR A 87 -15.82 32.17 9.29
CA THR A 87 -14.56 32.64 9.88
C THR A 87 -14.21 31.85 11.13
N ALA A 88 -15.15 31.60 12.03
CA ALA A 88 -14.94 30.83 13.26
C ALA A 88 -14.57 29.36 12.96
N ILE A 89 -15.26 28.69 12.02
CA ILE A 89 -14.92 27.33 11.59
C ILE A 89 -13.53 27.27 10.96
N HIS A 90 -13.19 28.26 10.13
CA HIS A 90 -11.87 28.34 9.52
C HIS A 90 -10.78 28.52 10.58
N GLN A 91 -11.00 29.38 11.58
CA GLN A 91 -10.08 29.55 12.72
C GLN A 91 -9.98 28.27 13.57
N LEU A 92 -11.09 27.58 13.84
CA LEU A 92 -11.10 26.36 14.62
C LEU A 92 -10.43 25.20 13.87
N GLN A 93 -10.65 25.10 12.56
CA GLN A 93 -9.92 24.22 11.67
C GLN A 93 -8.44 24.57 11.69
N GLN A 94 -8.08 25.85 11.55
CA GLN A 94 -6.71 26.33 11.64
C GLN A 94 -6.06 25.98 12.98
N THR A 95 -6.75 26.07 14.11
CA THR A 95 -6.23 25.71 15.44
C THR A 95 -6.10 24.19 15.63
N ALA A 96 -7.06 23.41 15.13
CA ALA A 96 -6.99 21.95 15.11
C ALA A 96 -5.88 21.46 14.18
N THR A 97 -5.67 22.14 13.05
CA THR A 97 -4.53 21.91 12.16
C THR A 97 -3.26 22.61 12.61
N ALA A 98 -3.29 23.57 13.54
CA ALA A 98 -2.09 24.20 14.09
C ALA A 98 -1.32 23.22 14.98
N HIS A 99 -2.00 22.19 15.49
CA HIS A 99 -1.35 21.02 16.10
C HIS A 99 -0.77 20.03 15.05
N THR A 100 -0.96 20.30 13.75
CA THR A 100 -0.49 19.46 12.62
C THR A 100 0.01 20.27 11.41
N GLY A 101 0.41 21.55 11.56
CA GLY A 101 0.55 22.43 10.38
C GLY A 101 1.31 23.74 10.58
N THR A 102 2.13 23.83 11.63
CA THR A 102 3.27 24.75 11.72
C THR A 102 4.32 23.97 12.50
N GLY A 103 5.24 23.27 11.84
CA GLY A 103 6.00 22.18 12.44
C GLY A 103 6.79 22.52 13.72
N GLN A 104 6.15 22.46 14.90
CA GLN A 104 6.86 22.36 16.17
C GLN A 104 7.51 20.97 16.30
N THR A 105 6.88 19.95 15.71
CA THR A 105 7.46 18.61 15.65
C THR A 105 8.39 18.45 14.44
N PRO A 106 9.51 17.72 14.57
CA PRO A 106 10.43 17.47 13.45
C PRO A 106 9.75 16.81 12.24
N VAL A 107 8.84 15.85 12.47
CA VAL A 107 8.09 15.13 11.41
C VAL A 107 7.22 16.08 10.56
N GLY A 108 6.57 17.06 11.22
CA GLY A 108 5.79 18.08 10.51
C GLY A 108 6.67 18.95 9.62
N ARG A 109 7.79 19.46 10.17
CA ARG A 109 8.75 20.28 9.42
C ARG A 109 9.32 19.58 8.20
N ILE A 110 9.65 18.30 8.32
CA ILE A 110 10.14 17.51 7.18
C ILE A 110 9.06 17.41 6.10
N SER A 111 7.82 17.13 6.49
CA SER A 111 6.70 17.01 5.53
C SER A 111 6.46 18.33 4.78
N ASP A 112 6.42 19.46 5.51
CA ASP A 112 6.24 20.78 4.90
C ASP A 112 7.41 21.14 3.98
N ALA A 113 8.65 20.90 4.44
CA ALA A 113 9.86 21.17 3.68
C ALA A 113 9.94 20.37 2.37
N LEU A 114 9.51 19.09 2.39
CA LEU A 114 9.48 18.25 1.20
C LEU A 114 8.47 18.74 0.15
N VAL A 115 7.28 19.17 0.59
CA VAL A 115 6.24 19.71 -0.31
C VAL A 115 6.70 21.03 -0.94
N ASP A 116 7.41 21.86 -0.19
CA ASP A 116 7.90 23.17 -0.65
C ASP A 116 9.23 23.09 -1.41
N GLY A 117 9.85 21.92 -1.52
CA GLY A 117 11.18 21.76 -2.13
C GLY A 117 12.35 22.31 -1.30
N ARG A 118 12.15 22.55 0.00
CA ARG A 118 13.17 23.05 0.94
C ARG A 118 14.02 21.89 1.50
N TRP A 119 14.79 21.23 0.63
CA TRP A 119 15.50 19.99 0.95
C TRP A 119 16.48 20.10 2.13
N ASN A 120 17.19 21.22 2.26
CA ASN A 120 18.13 21.45 3.36
C ASN A 120 17.41 21.56 4.71
N ASP A 121 16.23 22.19 4.76
CA ASP A 121 15.43 22.29 5.98
C ASP A 121 14.95 20.91 6.44
N ALA A 122 14.57 20.05 5.48
CA ALA A 122 14.23 18.65 5.74
C ALA A 122 15.44 17.87 6.29
N MET A 123 16.64 18.07 5.72
CA MET A 123 17.88 17.46 6.23
C MET A 123 18.18 17.87 7.67
N THR A 124 18.07 19.15 8.01
CA THR A 124 18.29 19.64 9.38
C THR A 124 17.28 19.04 10.36
N ALA A 125 16.01 18.94 9.99
CA ALA A 125 14.99 18.33 10.83
C ALA A 125 15.16 16.80 10.98
N LEU A 126 15.68 16.11 9.96
CA LEU A 126 16.04 14.70 10.05
C LEU A 126 17.23 14.46 11.00
N GLU A 127 18.22 15.35 10.99
CA GLU A 127 19.33 15.29 11.95
C GLU A 127 18.83 15.45 13.39
N GLU A 128 17.93 16.40 13.63
CA GLU A 128 17.28 16.57 14.94
C GLU A 128 16.52 15.30 15.38
N MET A 129 15.82 14.63 14.46
CA MET A 129 15.18 13.34 14.76
C MET A 129 16.19 12.27 15.16
N ARG A 130 17.32 12.16 14.44
CA ARG A 130 18.39 11.20 14.76
C ARG A 130 18.97 11.42 16.15
N VAL A 131 19.31 12.67 16.48
CA VAL A 131 19.84 13.04 17.80
C VAL A 131 18.85 12.69 18.92
N ARG A 132 17.54 12.79 18.65
CA ARG A 132 16.48 12.44 19.61
C ARG A 132 16.08 10.96 19.60
N GLY A 133 16.68 10.12 18.76
CA GLY A 133 16.28 8.72 18.58
C GLY A 133 14.84 8.54 18.09
N GLN A 134 14.32 9.52 17.34
CA GLN A 134 12.95 9.51 16.84
C GLN A 134 12.88 8.89 15.45
N VAL A 135 11.95 7.93 15.28
CA VAL A 135 11.69 7.26 14.00
C VAL A 135 10.30 7.65 13.49
N PRO A 136 10.11 7.97 12.20
CA PRO A 136 8.79 8.29 11.67
C PRO A 136 7.88 7.05 11.64
N LYS A 137 6.56 7.26 11.66
CA LYS A 137 5.61 6.19 11.34
C LYS A 137 5.70 5.83 9.85
N LEU A 138 5.37 4.58 9.49
CA LEU A 138 5.41 4.09 8.11
C LEU A 138 4.71 5.04 7.11
N GLY A 139 3.52 5.52 7.45
CA GLY A 139 2.77 6.41 6.56
C GLY A 139 3.46 7.75 6.28
N ALA A 140 4.30 8.26 7.20
CA ALA A 140 5.12 9.46 6.95
C ALA A 140 6.29 9.12 6.04
N LEU A 141 7.02 8.02 6.32
CA LEU A 141 8.10 7.51 5.48
C LEU A 141 7.66 7.32 4.03
N GLN A 142 6.53 6.64 3.80
CA GLN A 142 6.00 6.41 2.45
C GLN A 142 5.70 7.71 1.69
N ARG A 143 5.18 8.73 2.38
CA ARG A 143 4.94 10.05 1.77
C ARG A 143 6.25 10.74 1.44
N TRP A 144 7.19 10.77 2.39
CA TRP A 144 8.47 11.44 2.20
C TRP A 144 9.27 10.87 1.02
N VAL A 145 9.33 9.54 0.90
CA VAL A 145 9.96 8.86 -0.24
C VAL A 145 9.30 9.25 -1.55
N ARG A 146 7.97 9.22 -1.61
CA ARG A 146 7.21 9.58 -2.82
C ARG A 146 7.44 11.04 -3.21
N ASP A 147 7.47 11.95 -2.24
CA ASP A 147 7.67 13.37 -2.50
C ASP A 147 9.11 13.64 -3.00
N CYS A 148 10.11 12.85 -2.56
CA CYS A 148 11.47 12.85 -3.12
C CYS A 148 11.53 12.27 -4.54
N ASP A 149 10.88 11.13 -4.80
CA ASP A 149 10.86 10.51 -6.14
C ASP A 149 10.20 11.42 -7.19
N ALA A 150 9.14 12.13 -6.82
CA ALA A 150 8.48 13.08 -7.70
C ALA A 150 9.41 14.21 -8.20
N ALA A 151 10.49 14.49 -7.47
CA ALA A 151 11.51 15.47 -7.84
C ALA A 151 12.64 14.89 -8.73
N SER A 152 12.67 13.57 -8.96
CA SER A 152 13.72 12.89 -9.76
C SER A 152 13.43 12.87 -11.27
N ALA A 153 14.48 12.72 -12.09
CA ALA A 153 14.42 12.87 -13.54
C ALA A 153 13.58 11.78 -14.24
N LYS A 154 12.92 12.18 -15.34
CA LYS A 154 11.97 11.36 -16.11
C LYS A 154 12.61 10.19 -16.87
N SER A 155 13.92 10.21 -17.09
CA SER A 155 14.65 9.29 -17.98
C SER A 155 15.08 7.98 -17.32
N GLY A 156 14.77 7.77 -16.03
CA GLY A 156 15.34 6.65 -15.26
C GLY A 156 16.79 6.89 -14.83
N ALA A 157 17.38 8.03 -15.18
CA ALA A 157 18.60 8.51 -14.56
C ALA A 157 18.30 8.95 -13.12
N PHE A 158 19.26 8.76 -12.23
CA PHE A 158 19.16 9.23 -10.85
C PHE A 158 18.85 10.74 -10.81
N GLY A 159 17.94 11.11 -9.90
CA GLY A 159 17.42 12.48 -9.78
C GLY A 159 18.42 13.50 -9.26
N ASP A 160 17.90 14.65 -8.81
CA ASP A 160 18.70 15.70 -8.19
C ASP A 160 19.59 15.11 -7.07
N PRO A 161 20.93 15.27 -7.13
CA PRO A 161 21.85 14.77 -6.12
C PRO A 161 21.48 15.18 -4.68
N VAL A 162 20.89 16.37 -4.49
CA VAL A 162 20.44 16.84 -3.17
C VAL A 162 19.28 15.99 -2.67
N VAL A 163 18.33 15.64 -3.54
CA VAL A 163 17.19 14.78 -3.20
C VAL A 163 17.63 13.35 -2.89
N LEU A 164 18.63 12.83 -3.60
CA LEU A 164 19.20 11.50 -3.33
C LEU A 164 19.93 11.47 -1.98
N ARG A 165 20.67 12.53 -1.63
CA ARG A 165 21.26 12.69 -0.29
C ARG A 165 20.19 12.80 0.80
N LEU A 166 19.06 13.42 0.50
CA LEU A 166 17.91 13.47 1.40
C LEU A 166 17.27 12.09 1.60
N LEU A 167 17.15 11.29 0.55
CA LEU A 167 16.71 9.88 0.67
C LEU A 167 17.65 9.08 1.57
N ASP A 168 18.97 9.16 1.38
CA ASP A 168 19.94 8.54 2.30
C ASP A 168 19.71 8.97 3.75
N SER A 169 19.56 10.28 3.98
CA SER A 169 19.29 10.83 5.31
C SER A 169 17.99 10.30 5.92
N ILE A 170 16.92 10.15 5.13
CA ILE A 170 15.66 9.53 5.57
C ILE A 170 15.92 8.09 6.01
N LEU A 171 16.62 7.29 5.20
CA LEU A 171 16.91 5.88 5.51
C LEU A 171 17.73 5.73 6.80
N ARG A 172 18.76 6.56 6.99
CA ARG A 172 19.58 6.58 8.22
C ARG A 172 18.78 6.94 9.46
N THR A 173 17.79 7.82 9.33
CA THR A 173 16.91 8.20 10.44
C THR A 173 15.90 7.11 10.77
N VAL A 174 15.40 6.41 9.76
CA VAL A 174 14.39 5.35 9.93
C VAL A 174 14.98 4.12 10.58
N ASP A 175 16.14 3.67 10.11
CA ASP A 175 16.79 2.47 10.61
C ASP A 175 18.32 2.61 10.63
N PRO A 176 18.88 3.14 11.74
CA PRO A 176 20.33 3.26 11.88
C PRO A 176 21.08 1.92 11.82
N SER A 177 20.40 0.80 12.11
CA SER A 177 21.04 -0.52 12.12
C SER A 177 21.36 -1.04 10.71
N MET A 178 20.73 -0.47 9.68
CA MET A 178 20.95 -0.79 8.27
C MET A 178 22.19 -0.09 7.68
N VAL A 179 22.83 0.82 8.43
CA VAL A 179 24.04 1.52 7.98
C VAL A 179 25.26 0.60 8.16
N PRO A 180 25.97 0.21 7.08
CA PRO A 180 27.13 -0.66 7.19
C PRO A 180 28.30 0.04 7.88
N LYS A 181 29.15 -0.74 8.56
CA LYS A 181 30.40 -0.24 9.14
C LYS A 181 31.38 0.11 8.02
N ARG A 182 32.08 1.24 8.16
CA ARG A 182 33.08 1.70 7.20
C ARG A 182 34.29 0.75 7.20
N LEU A 183 34.57 0.13 6.05
CA LEU A 183 35.67 -0.84 5.87
C LEU A 183 36.84 -0.28 5.03
N GLY A 184 36.81 1.02 4.72
CA GLY A 184 37.80 1.73 3.91
C GLY A 184 37.17 2.99 3.30
N SER A 185 37.98 3.91 2.79
CA SER A 185 37.47 5.02 1.98
C SER A 185 37.62 4.64 0.51
N ASP A 186 36.53 4.25 -0.12
CA ASP A 186 36.48 4.29 -1.58
C ASP A 186 36.43 5.77 -2.00
N GLY A 187 37.23 6.11 -3.00
CA GLY A 187 37.64 7.47 -3.33
C GLY A 187 36.50 8.41 -3.78
N ASN A 188 36.90 9.56 -4.33
CA ASN A 188 36.02 10.61 -4.84
C ASN A 188 34.99 10.04 -5.84
N GLU A 189 33.78 9.76 -5.36
CA GLU A 189 32.64 9.45 -6.20
C GLU A 189 31.76 10.69 -6.34
N GLU A 190 31.49 11.08 -7.59
CA GLU A 190 30.70 12.27 -7.90
C GLU A 190 29.20 12.08 -7.64
N HIS A 191 28.68 10.84 -7.74
CA HIS A 191 27.25 10.56 -7.71
C HIS A 191 26.76 9.96 -6.36
N PRO A 192 25.65 10.45 -5.76
CA PRO A 192 25.15 9.98 -4.45
C PRO A 192 24.60 8.54 -4.40
N VAL A 193 24.58 7.83 -5.52
CA VAL A 193 24.10 6.45 -5.62
C VAL A 193 25.15 5.60 -6.31
N ARG A 194 25.60 4.55 -5.61
CA ARG A 194 26.55 3.52 -6.06
C ARG A 194 25.79 2.36 -6.66
N THR A 195 25.86 2.19 -7.97
CA THR A 195 25.21 1.05 -8.65
C THR A 195 26.12 -0.18 -8.60
N HIS A 196 25.59 -1.27 -8.05
CA HIS A 196 26.27 -2.57 -8.02
C HIS A 196 25.83 -3.45 -9.19
N PRO A 197 26.66 -4.42 -9.63
CA PRO A 197 26.22 -5.42 -10.60
C PRO A 197 24.95 -6.13 -10.15
N MET A 198 24.09 -6.45 -11.12
CA MET A 198 22.86 -7.19 -10.85
C MET A 198 23.19 -8.54 -10.22
N TRP A 199 22.54 -8.85 -9.09
CA TRP A 199 22.73 -10.10 -8.39
C TRP A 199 21.99 -11.24 -9.09
N HIS A 200 22.73 -12.25 -9.48
CA HIS A 200 22.24 -13.49 -10.05
C HIS A 200 22.40 -14.61 -9.03
N ALA A 201 21.31 -14.96 -8.33
CA ALA A 201 21.34 -16.01 -7.31
C ALA A 201 21.73 -17.39 -7.88
N PHE A 202 21.39 -17.66 -9.15
CA PHE A 202 21.72 -18.88 -9.89
C PHE A 202 21.67 -18.62 -11.41
N PRO A 203 22.26 -19.49 -12.25
CA PRO A 203 22.29 -19.32 -13.71
C PRO A 203 20.91 -19.31 -14.35
N ARG A 204 20.72 -18.52 -15.42
CA ARG A 204 19.50 -18.53 -16.23
C ARG A 204 19.29 -19.91 -16.87
N VAL A 205 18.05 -20.36 -16.88
CA VAL A 205 17.62 -21.54 -17.62
C VAL A 205 16.91 -21.00 -18.85
N GLU A 206 17.37 -21.37 -20.05
CA GLU A 206 16.71 -20.94 -21.27
C GLU A 206 15.26 -21.42 -21.31
N ASP A 207 14.39 -20.53 -21.74
CA ASP A 207 12.98 -20.81 -22.00
C ASP A 207 12.77 -20.58 -23.48
N ASN A 208 12.25 -21.58 -24.19
CA ASN A 208 12.11 -21.53 -25.63
C ASN A 208 10.92 -20.66 -26.09
N VAL A 209 10.16 -20.09 -25.16
CA VAL A 209 8.96 -19.29 -25.44
C VAL A 209 9.16 -17.84 -25.02
N GLN A 210 9.25 -16.95 -26.01
CA GLN A 210 9.14 -15.50 -25.85
C GLN A 210 7.68 -15.12 -25.52
N LYS A 211 7.29 -15.15 -24.24
CA LYS A 211 5.87 -15.10 -23.84
C LYS A 211 5.18 -13.81 -24.26
N TYR A 212 5.88 -12.69 -24.20
CA TYR A 212 5.31 -11.40 -24.62
C TYR A 212 5.07 -11.33 -26.12
N GLU A 213 6.03 -11.78 -26.94
CA GLU A 213 5.88 -11.85 -28.38
C GLU A 213 4.76 -12.82 -28.78
N ALA A 214 4.68 -13.98 -28.12
CA ALA A 214 3.60 -14.94 -28.31
C ALA A 214 2.23 -14.37 -27.91
N ALA A 215 2.14 -13.56 -26.85
CA ALA A 215 0.91 -12.88 -26.46
C ALA A 215 0.48 -11.85 -27.52
N LEU A 216 1.42 -11.05 -28.04
CA LEU A 216 1.15 -10.09 -29.12
C LEU A 216 0.72 -10.79 -30.43
N ALA A 217 1.35 -11.93 -30.74
CA ALA A 217 1.02 -12.75 -31.89
C ALA A 217 -0.24 -13.61 -31.72
N LYS A 218 -0.86 -13.61 -30.52
CA LYS A 218 -2.00 -14.47 -30.15
C LYS A 218 -1.71 -15.97 -30.33
N THR A 219 -0.47 -16.37 -30.03
CA THR A 219 0.00 -17.77 -30.09
C THR A 219 0.40 -18.31 -28.71
N LEU A 220 0.31 -17.49 -27.65
CA LEU A 220 0.62 -17.91 -26.29
C LEU A 220 -0.26 -19.08 -25.80
N PHE A 221 -1.50 -19.14 -26.28
CA PHE A 221 -2.48 -20.18 -25.97
C PHE A 221 -3.44 -20.34 -27.16
N THR A 222 -4.12 -21.48 -27.21
CA THR A 222 -5.22 -21.75 -28.15
C THR A 222 -6.51 -21.08 -27.69
N GLU A 223 -7.49 -20.89 -28.60
CA GLU A 223 -8.79 -20.31 -28.21
C GLU A 223 -9.56 -21.19 -27.22
N ASP A 224 -9.44 -22.52 -27.32
CA ASP A 224 -10.06 -23.44 -26.36
C ASP A 224 -9.47 -23.26 -24.94
N GLU A 225 -8.15 -23.05 -24.85
CA GLU A 225 -7.50 -22.71 -23.58
C GLU A 225 -7.94 -21.34 -23.07
N ALA A 226 -8.05 -20.34 -23.95
CA ALA A 226 -8.51 -19.00 -23.60
C ALA A 226 -9.93 -19.02 -23.02
N GLU A 227 -10.86 -19.74 -23.67
CA GLU A 227 -12.24 -19.89 -23.20
C GLU A 227 -12.30 -20.63 -21.86
N ARG A 228 -11.52 -21.71 -21.71
CA ARG A 228 -11.40 -22.40 -20.43
C ARG A 228 -10.93 -21.45 -19.34
N TYR A 229 -9.88 -20.67 -19.56
CA TYR A 229 -9.42 -19.69 -18.58
C TYR A 229 -10.49 -18.64 -18.29
N ARG A 230 -11.07 -17.98 -19.30
CA ARG A 230 -12.12 -16.97 -19.11
C ARG A 230 -13.31 -17.50 -18.29
N SER A 231 -13.77 -18.72 -18.58
CA SER A 231 -14.86 -19.39 -17.84
C SER A 231 -14.49 -19.78 -16.40
N SER A 232 -13.20 -19.88 -16.10
CA SER A 232 -12.70 -20.25 -14.77
C SER A 232 -12.55 -19.07 -13.82
N PHE A 233 -12.80 -17.84 -14.28
CA PHE A 233 -12.80 -16.64 -13.46
C PHE A 233 -14.22 -16.08 -13.29
N ARG A 234 -14.51 -15.58 -12.08
CA ARG A 234 -15.72 -14.79 -11.80
C ARG A 234 -15.38 -13.47 -11.13
N VAL A 235 -16.15 -12.42 -11.41
CA VAL A 235 -15.97 -11.12 -10.78
C VAL A 235 -16.48 -11.15 -9.34
N VAL A 236 -15.67 -10.70 -8.38
CA VAL A 236 -16.03 -10.63 -6.95
C VAL A 236 -16.00 -9.20 -6.39
N ALA A 237 -15.44 -8.26 -7.14
CA ALA A 237 -15.57 -6.83 -6.88
C ALA A 237 -15.39 -6.03 -8.17
N HIS A 238 -16.12 -4.93 -8.27
CA HIS A 238 -15.95 -3.95 -9.33
C HIS A 238 -16.11 -2.54 -8.78
N GLN A 239 -15.28 -1.61 -9.25
CA GLN A 239 -15.37 -0.21 -8.89
C GLN A 239 -14.97 0.66 -10.09
N LYS A 240 -15.81 1.65 -10.41
CA LYS A 240 -15.51 2.60 -11.48
C LYS A 240 -14.21 3.36 -11.21
N GLY A 241 -13.42 3.59 -12.25
CA GLY A 241 -12.11 4.23 -12.18
C GLY A 241 -12.10 5.52 -11.33
N PRO A 242 -13.00 6.49 -11.59
CA PRO A 242 -13.11 7.72 -10.80
C PRO A 242 -13.51 7.52 -9.33
N LEU A 243 -14.11 6.38 -8.99
CA LEU A 243 -14.56 6.03 -7.65
C LEU A 243 -13.51 5.21 -6.88
N ARG A 244 -12.42 4.78 -7.53
CA ARG A 244 -11.29 4.11 -6.87
C ARG A 244 -10.73 4.99 -5.76
N ARG A 245 -10.17 4.35 -4.71
CA ARG A 245 -9.53 5.06 -3.58
C ARG A 245 -8.50 6.08 -4.05
N THR A 246 -7.72 5.70 -5.05
CA THR A 246 -6.94 6.61 -5.89
C THR A 246 -7.63 6.65 -7.24
N PRO A 247 -8.28 7.77 -7.62
CA PRO A 247 -8.99 7.87 -8.88
C PRO A 247 -8.12 7.52 -10.08
N ASN A 248 -8.67 6.74 -11.01
CA ASN A 248 -7.95 6.22 -12.17
C ASN A 248 -8.84 6.29 -13.42
N LEU A 249 -8.23 6.41 -14.60
CA LEU A 249 -8.97 6.42 -15.86
C LEU A 249 -9.63 5.07 -16.15
N HIS A 250 -9.11 3.99 -15.54
CA HIS A 250 -9.61 2.64 -15.75
C HIS A 250 -10.28 2.05 -14.50
N ASP A 251 -11.34 1.29 -14.74
CA ASP A 251 -12.09 0.57 -13.71
C ASP A 251 -11.21 -0.46 -12.99
N PHE A 252 -11.57 -0.72 -11.73
CA PHE A 252 -11.03 -1.83 -10.96
C PHE A 252 -12.01 -2.99 -11.03
N THR A 253 -11.54 -4.16 -11.48
CA THR A 253 -12.30 -5.42 -11.44
C THR A 253 -11.42 -6.50 -10.82
N LEU A 254 -11.90 -7.14 -9.76
CA LEU A 254 -11.22 -8.25 -9.09
C LEU A 254 -11.87 -9.57 -9.51
N TYR A 255 -11.06 -10.48 -10.06
CA TYR A 255 -11.48 -11.78 -10.55
C TYR A 255 -11.02 -12.88 -9.59
N LEU A 256 -11.93 -13.72 -9.15
CA LEU A 256 -11.63 -14.95 -8.40
C LEU A 256 -11.48 -16.11 -9.37
N SER A 257 -10.38 -16.88 -9.27
CA SER A 257 -10.23 -18.15 -9.99
C SER A 257 -11.04 -19.27 -9.35
N ASN A 258 -11.48 -20.23 -10.14
CA ASN A 258 -11.99 -21.51 -9.66
C ASN A 258 -10.82 -22.46 -9.33
N PRO A 259 -10.98 -23.40 -8.38
CA PRO A 259 -9.98 -24.44 -8.13
C PRO A 259 -9.60 -25.18 -9.42
N GLY A 260 -8.30 -25.42 -9.61
CA GLY A 260 -7.78 -26.09 -10.82
C GLY A 260 -7.72 -25.22 -12.08
N THR A 261 -7.93 -23.90 -11.96
CA THR A 261 -7.65 -22.93 -13.04
C THR A 261 -6.20 -23.10 -13.52
N ILE A 262 -5.26 -23.10 -12.57
CA ILE A 262 -3.86 -23.47 -12.81
C ILE A 262 -3.68 -24.95 -12.46
N ARG A 263 -3.21 -25.74 -13.42
CA ARG A 263 -2.89 -27.16 -13.21
C ARG A 263 -1.47 -27.28 -12.64
N LEU A 264 -1.40 -27.66 -11.36
CA LEU A 264 -0.13 -27.88 -10.66
C LEU A 264 0.59 -29.11 -11.23
N CYS A 265 1.85 -28.97 -11.63
CA CYS A 265 2.57 -29.98 -12.41
C CYS A 265 2.84 -31.28 -11.62
N TYR A 266 3.03 -31.16 -10.31
CA TYR A 266 3.38 -32.28 -9.44
C TYR A 266 2.23 -32.74 -8.54
N ARG A 267 0.99 -32.34 -8.86
CA ARG A 267 -0.19 -32.65 -8.03
C ARG A 267 -0.33 -34.15 -7.73
N ASP A 268 -0.08 -34.99 -8.72
CA ASP A 268 -0.27 -36.44 -8.62
C ASP A 268 0.97 -37.18 -8.09
N ASN A 269 2.14 -36.51 -8.03
CA ASN A 269 3.37 -37.08 -7.50
C ASN A 269 4.29 -36.00 -6.90
N LEU A 270 3.93 -35.54 -5.70
CA LEU A 270 4.66 -34.50 -4.96
C LEU A 270 6.12 -34.86 -4.66
N SER A 271 6.47 -36.16 -4.64
CA SER A 271 7.84 -36.61 -4.39
C SER A 271 8.83 -36.24 -5.50
N LEU A 272 8.33 -35.98 -6.72
CA LEU A 272 9.14 -35.52 -7.85
C LEU A 272 9.28 -33.99 -7.89
N GLN A 273 8.57 -33.26 -7.04
CA GLN A 273 8.61 -31.81 -7.03
C GLN A 273 9.94 -31.34 -6.44
N PRO A 274 10.71 -30.47 -7.13
CA PRO A 274 11.95 -29.93 -6.59
C PRO A 274 11.70 -29.23 -5.24
N PRO A 275 12.60 -29.36 -4.26
CA PRO A 275 12.49 -28.64 -3.01
C PRO A 275 12.68 -27.13 -3.23
N VAL A 276 12.00 -26.32 -2.43
CA VAL A 276 12.24 -24.87 -2.42
C VAL A 276 13.56 -24.60 -1.69
N GLU A 277 14.36 -23.70 -2.26
CA GLU A 277 15.61 -23.26 -1.68
C GLU A 277 15.53 -21.76 -1.38
N ARG A 278 15.95 -21.36 -0.17
CA ARG A 278 16.07 -19.95 0.21
C ARG A 278 17.50 -19.48 0.00
N ILE A 279 17.65 -18.37 -0.72
CA ILE A 279 18.94 -17.72 -0.96
C ILE A 279 18.82 -16.26 -0.49
N ASP A 280 19.52 -15.92 0.58
CA ASP A 280 19.52 -14.55 1.10
C ASP A 280 20.26 -13.61 0.15
N MET A 281 19.73 -12.40 -0.02
CA MET A 281 20.33 -11.40 -0.89
C MET A 281 21.56 -10.77 -0.21
N PRO A 282 22.75 -10.79 -0.84
CA PRO A 282 23.93 -10.16 -0.29
C PRO A 282 23.72 -8.66 -0.07
N HIS A 283 24.15 -8.16 1.10
CA HIS A 283 24.14 -6.73 1.45
C HIS A 283 22.75 -6.06 1.48
N VAL A 284 21.66 -6.82 1.42
CA VAL A 284 20.29 -6.32 1.59
C VAL A 284 19.61 -7.12 2.70
N PRO A 285 19.84 -6.75 3.98
CA PRO A 285 19.32 -7.49 5.12
C PRO A 285 17.81 -7.74 5.04
N GLY A 286 17.40 -8.98 5.27
CA GLY A 286 15.99 -9.40 5.26
C GLY A 286 15.40 -9.69 3.88
N ALA A 287 16.05 -9.29 2.77
CA ALA A 287 15.63 -9.69 1.44
C ALA A 287 16.19 -11.07 1.07
N PHE A 288 15.35 -11.94 0.51
CA PHE A 288 15.73 -13.28 0.09
C PHE A 288 14.90 -13.78 -1.09
N LEU A 289 15.48 -14.67 -1.87
CA LEU A 289 14.83 -15.31 -3.01
C LEU A 289 14.47 -16.75 -2.63
N LEU A 290 13.24 -17.17 -2.96
CA LEU A 290 12.81 -18.56 -2.91
C LEU A 290 12.85 -19.13 -4.33
N LYS A 291 13.73 -20.09 -4.55
CA LYS A 291 13.93 -20.78 -5.82
C LYS A 291 12.99 -21.98 -5.95
N ASP A 292 12.56 -22.28 -7.17
CA ASP A 292 11.71 -23.42 -7.54
C ASP A 292 10.35 -23.45 -6.80
N VAL A 293 9.76 -22.30 -6.49
CA VAL A 293 8.42 -22.23 -5.87
C VAL A 293 7.35 -22.70 -6.85
N LEU A 294 7.39 -22.17 -8.08
CA LEU A 294 6.55 -22.57 -9.21
C LEU A 294 7.42 -23.09 -10.35
N THR A 295 6.86 -23.99 -11.13
CA THR A 295 7.45 -24.42 -12.41
C THR A 295 7.24 -23.37 -13.49
N ARG A 296 8.11 -23.38 -14.51
CA ARG A 296 7.91 -22.54 -15.72
C ARG A 296 6.57 -22.78 -16.39
N ASN A 297 6.07 -24.02 -16.39
CA ASN A 297 4.76 -24.36 -16.95
C ASN A 297 3.60 -23.79 -16.13
N GLU A 298 3.67 -23.80 -14.79
CA GLU A 298 2.69 -23.11 -13.95
C GLU A 298 2.74 -21.59 -14.17
N CYS A 299 3.92 -21.01 -14.30
CA CYS A 299 4.06 -19.59 -14.64
C CYS A 299 3.49 -19.25 -16.02
N HIS A 300 3.72 -20.10 -17.02
CA HIS A 300 3.12 -19.96 -18.35
C HIS A 300 1.59 -19.99 -18.26
N GLN A 301 1.01 -20.97 -17.55
CA GLN A 301 -0.45 -21.03 -17.34
C GLN A 301 -1.00 -19.77 -16.66
N MET A 302 -0.27 -19.20 -15.68
CA MET A 302 -0.67 -17.95 -15.00
C MET A 302 -0.64 -16.74 -15.94
N ILE A 303 0.37 -16.64 -16.80
CA ILE A 303 0.44 -15.57 -17.81
C ILE A 303 -0.68 -15.74 -18.84
N SER A 304 -0.89 -16.96 -19.35
CA SER A 304 -1.96 -17.27 -20.30
C SER A 304 -3.34 -16.96 -19.74
N ALA A 305 -3.61 -17.30 -18.47
CA ALA A 305 -4.84 -16.97 -17.78
C ALA A 305 -5.05 -15.44 -17.64
N ALA A 306 -3.99 -14.70 -17.29
CA ALA A 306 -4.08 -13.24 -17.15
C ALA A 306 -4.27 -12.54 -18.51
N GLU A 307 -3.55 -12.98 -19.55
CA GLU A 307 -3.69 -12.47 -20.92
C GLU A 307 -5.05 -12.82 -21.53
N SER A 308 -5.60 -14.01 -21.24
CA SER A 308 -6.91 -14.41 -21.76
C SER A 308 -8.06 -13.61 -21.16
N VAL A 309 -7.97 -13.23 -19.88
CA VAL A 309 -8.95 -12.33 -19.25
C VAL A 309 -8.71 -10.88 -19.68
N GLY A 310 -7.44 -10.49 -19.82
CA GLY A 310 -7.00 -9.20 -20.30
C GLY A 310 -6.48 -8.29 -19.19
N PHE A 311 -5.39 -7.59 -19.52
CA PHE A 311 -4.81 -6.57 -18.65
C PHE A 311 -5.42 -5.19 -18.90
N THR A 312 -5.54 -4.39 -17.83
CA THR A 312 -6.01 -3.00 -17.90
C THR A 312 -4.88 -2.03 -17.52
N PRO A 313 -4.64 -0.94 -18.27
CA PRO A 313 -3.63 0.05 -17.91
C PRO A 313 -3.89 0.69 -16.53
N ASP A 314 -2.84 1.05 -15.79
CA ASP A 314 -2.97 1.77 -14.52
C ASP A 314 -2.61 3.25 -14.71
N VAL A 315 -3.64 4.09 -14.90
CA VAL A 315 -3.45 5.50 -15.23
C VAL A 315 -4.21 6.40 -14.24
N PRO A 316 -3.55 6.92 -13.19
CA PRO A 316 -4.19 7.82 -12.22
C PRO A 316 -4.82 9.05 -12.89
N MET A 317 -6.01 9.48 -12.44
CA MET A 317 -6.72 10.65 -13.02
C MET A 317 -6.13 11.99 -12.58
N VAL A 318 -5.60 12.02 -11.36
CA VAL A 318 -5.05 13.21 -10.74
C VAL A 318 -3.63 12.86 -10.34
N GLY A 319 -2.67 13.53 -10.99
CA GLY A 319 -1.26 13.37 -10.74
C GLY A 319 -0.45 14.52 -11.32
N SER A 320 0.69 14.82 -10.70
CA SER A 320 1.65 15.75 -11.29
C SER A 320 2.16 15.21 -12.64
N ALA A 321 2.83 16.03 -13.45
CA ALA A 321 3.49 15.57 -14.67
C ALA A 321 4.56 14.46 -14.44
N ALA A 322 4.87 14.14 -13.18
CA ALA A 322 5.69 13.01 -12.75
C ALA A 322 4.90 11.69 -12.60
N GLU A 323 3.61 11.73 -12.23
CA GLU A 323 2.75 10.53 -12.14
C GLU A 323 2.37 9.97 -13.53
N SER A 324 2.50 10.78 -14.58
CA SER A 324 2.20 10.42 -15.97
C SER A 324 3.18 9.43 -16.62
N ILE A 325 4.28 9.05 -15.95
CA ILE A 325 5.33 8.16 -16.50
C ILE A 325 5.22 6.73 -15.96
N SER A 326 4.59 6.55 -14.79
CA SER A 326 4.23 5.22 -14.26
C SER A 326 3.12 4.51 -15.08
N VAL A 327 2.67 5.14 -16.18
CA VAL A 327 1.49 4.85 -17.01
C VAL A 327 1.62 3.58 -17.88
N LEU A 328 2.76 2.88 -17.85
CA LEU A 328 3.01 1.71 -18.71
C LEU A 328 2.78 0.34 -18.02
N ALA A 329 2.50 0.32 -16.72
CA ALA A 329 2.13 -0.92 -16.04
C ALA A 329 0.67 -1.28 -16.38
N HIS A 330 0.46 -2.51 -16.83
CA HIS A 330 -0.88 -3.05 -17.00
C HIS A 330 -1.18 -4.07 -15.90
N ASN A 331 -2.40 -4.04 -15.38
CA ASN A 331 -2.83 -4.79 -14.22
C ASN A 331 -3.93 -5.80 -14.57
N PHE A 332 -3.80 -6.99 -14.01
CA PHE A 332 -4.90 -7.92 -13.81
C PHE A 332 -5.02 -8.17 -12.30
N PHE A 333 -6.17 -7.84 -11.72
CA PHE A 333 -6.41 -8.07 -10.29
C PHE A 333 -7.05 -9.44 -10.10
N TRP A 334 -6.28 -10.33 -9.50
CA TRP A 334 -6.64 -11.73 -9.31
C TRP A 334 -6.75 -12.03 -7.82
N MET A 335 -7.88 -12.57 -7.41
CA MET A 335 -8.00 -13.29 -6.15
C MET A 335 -7.75 -14.78 -6.40
N ALA A 336 -6.62 -15.30 -5.92
CA ALA A 336 -6.29 -16.70 -6.09
C ALA A 336 -7.22 -17.61 -5.26
N ASP A 337 -7.52 -18.79 -5.80
CA ASP A 337 -8.29 -19.80 -5.09
C ASP A 337 -7.45 -20.48 -3.99
N ASP A 338 -8.16 -21.04 -3.00
CA ASP A 338 -7.53 -21.61 -1.81
C ASP A 338 -6.59 -22.76 -2.14
N GLN A 339 -6.88 -23.57 -3.18
CA GLN A 339 -6.01 -24.70 -3.56
C GLN A 339 -4.65 -24.21 -4.05
N LEU A 340 -4.64 -23.19 -4.92
CA LEU A 340 -3.40 -22.59 -5.42
C LEU A 340 -2.63 -21.87 -4.30
N LEU A 341 -3.34 -21.12 -3.45
CA LEU A 341 -2.74 -20.40 -2.32
C LEU A 341 -2.11 -21.35 -1.30
N GLU A 342 -2.83 -22.41 -0.92
CA GLU A 342 -2.34 -23.42 0.02
C GLU A 342 -1.11 -24.12 -0.54
N HIS A 343 -1.11 -24.48 -1.82
CA HIS A 343 0.05 -25.09 -2.47
C HIS A 343 1.29 -24.20 -2.37
N ILE A 344 1.18 -22.94 -2.81
CA ILE A 344 2.33 -22.00 -2.79
C ILE A 344 2.77 -21.73 -1.34
N PHE A 345 1.83 -21.52 -0.42
CA PHE A 345 2.15 -21.24 0.98
C PHE A 345 2.87 -22.42 1.65
N ASN A 346 2.37 -23.65 1.49
CA ASN A 346 2.98 -24.84 2.09
C ASN A 346 4.40 -25.07 1.59
N ARG A 347 4.68 -24.74 0.32
CA ARG A 347 6.04 -24.80 -0.25
C ARG A 347 6.97 -23.74 0.35
N CYS A 348 6.46 -22.57 0.70
CA CYS A 348 7.28 -21.44 1.16
C CYS A 348 7.40 -21.31 2.69
N LYS A 349 6.42 -21.85 3.46
CA LYS A 349 6.23 -21.54 4.88
C LYS A 349 7.48 -21.73 5.74
N ALA A 350 8.22 -22.83 5.51
CA ALA A 350 9.43 -23.16 6.27
C ALA A 350 10.60 -22.19 6.03
N HIS A 351 10.54 -21.37 4.97
CA HIS A 351 11.58 -20.41 4.63
C HIS A 351 11.27 -18.99 5.09
N PHE A 352 10.05 -18.72 5.58
CA PHE A 352 9.72 -17.42 6.14
C PHE A 352 10.31 -17.27 7.55
N PRO A 353 10.63 -16.03 7.98
CA PRO A 353 10.98 -15.76 9.37
C PRO A 353 9.94 -16.34 10.34
N GLU A 354 10.40 -17.03 11.37
CA GLU A 354 9.56 -17.69 12.39
C GLU A 354 8.68 -16.71 13.16
N THR A 355 9.08 -15.43 13.25
CA THR A 355 8.27 -14.38 13.87
C THR A 355 8.35 -13.09 13.07
N SER A 356 7.30 -12.26 13.15
CA SER A 356 7.30 -10.87 12.68
C SER A 356 7.82 -9.85 13.72
N GLY A 357 8.54 -10.32 14.74
CA GLY A 357 8.97 -9.50 15.89
C GLY A 357 7.96 -9.40 17.03
N ASP A 358 6.70 -9.81 16.81
CA ASP A 358 5.60 -9.90 17.78
C ASP A 358 5.27 -11.35 18.20
N GLY A 359 6.12 -12.30 17.83
CA GLY A 359 6.13 -13.67 18.37
C GLY A 359 5.34 -14.72 17.59
N GLN A 360 4.70 -14.37 16.48
CA GLN A 360 3.94 -15.33 15.65
C GLN A 360 4.50 -15.46 14.23
N GLY A 361 4.43 -16.68 13.68
CA GLY A 361 4.93 -16.99 12.34
C GLY A 361 3.95 -16.63 11.22
N ALA A 362 4.41 -16.82 9.98
CA ALA A 362 3.59 -16.61 8.80
C ALA A 362 2.38 -17.56 8.80
N VAL A 363 1.20 -17.02 8.46
CA VAL A 363 -0.09 -17.74 8.50
C VAL A 363 -0.77 -17.86 7.14
N GLY A 364 -0.20 -17.25 6.10
CA GLY A 364 -0.68 -17.39 4.73
C GLY A 364 -0.06 -16.39 3.77
N ILE A 365 -0.43 -16.50 2.49
CA ILE A 365 -0.19 -15.48 1.48
C ILE A 365 -1.51 -14.76 1.24
N ASN A 366 -1.47 -13.45 1.03
CA ASN A 366 -2.67 -12.68 0.73
C ASN A 366 -3.29 -13.18 -0.57
N SER A 367 -4.58 -13.50 -0.53
CA SER A 367 -5.34 -14.03 -1.67
C SER A 367 -5.48 -13.01 -2.80
N ARG A 368 -5.42 -11.71 -2.49
CA ARG A 368 -5.64 -10.61 -3.45
C ARG A 368 -4.34 -10.19 -4.14
N TRP A 369 -4.05 -10.82 -5.25
CA TRP A 369 -2.88 -10.58 -6.09
C TRP A 369 -3.05 -9.38 -7.03
N ARG A 370 -1.90 -8.81 -7.41
CA ARG A 370 -1.78 -7.89 -8.55
C ARG A 370 -0.84 -8.52 -9.54
N VAL A 371 -1.36 -8.93 -10.68
CA VAL A 371 -0.54 -9.39 -11.80
C VAL A 371 -0.19 -8.18 -12.63
N TYR A 372 1.09 -7.93 -12.80
CA TYR A 372 1.61 -6.81 -13.58
C TYR A 372 2.25 -7.30 -14.87
N ARG A 373 2.04 -6.56 -15.95
CA ARG A 373 2.82 -6.63 -17.18
C ARG A 373 3.54 -5.30 -17.40
N TYR A 374 4.86 -5.33 -17.34
CA TYR A 374 5.75 -4.20 -17.62
C TYR A 374 6.36 -4.37 -19.02
N VAL A 375 6.04 -3.46 -19.93
CA VAL A 375 6.55 -3.40 -21.30
C VAL A 375 7.77 -2.47 -21.38
N PRO A 376 8.52 -2.41 -22.50
CA PRO A 376 9.71 -1.56 -22.59
C PRO A 376 9.43 -0.10 -22.22
N GLY A 377 10.29 0.47 -21.37
CA GLY A 377 10.13 1.80 -20.79
C GLY A 377 9.26 1.87 -19.54
N ALA A 378 8.55 0.80 -19.16
CA ALA A 378 7.79 0.76 -17.92
C ALA A 378 8.71 0.68 -16.71
N ILE A 379 8.45 1.53 -15.71
CA ILE A 379 9.19 1.64 -14.46
C ILE A 379 8.18 1.63 -13.32
N TYR A 380 8.48 0.91 -12.24
CA TYR A 380 7.80 1.07 -10.96
C TYR A 380 8.72 1.83 -10.02
N ARG A 381 8.40 3.09 -9.74
CA ARG A 381 9.33 4.04 -9.13
C ARG A 381 9.72 3.69 -7.69
N ILE A 382 10.72 4.40 -7.17
CA ILE A 382 11.22 4.24 -5.81
C ILE A 382 10.09 4.43 -4.80
N HIS A 383 9.87 3.44 -3.94
CA HIS A 383 8.83 3.48 -2.93
C HIS A 383 9.13 2.55 -1.74
N ILE A 384 8.28 2.67 -0.72
CA ILE A 384 8.23 1.79 0.44
C ILE A 384 6.89 1.09 0.46
N ASP A 385 6.91 -0.23 0.59
CA ASP A 385 5.69 -1.03 0.60
C ASP A 385 4.91 -0.92 1.91
N GLY A 386 3.58 -0.90 1.75
CA GLY A 386 2.64 -0.68 2.83
C GLY A 386 2.10 -1.98 3.39
N GLN A 387 1.75 -1.95 4.67
CA GLN A 387 1.01 -3.03 5.32
C GLN A 387 -0.39 -3.18 4.70
N TRP A 388 -0.82 -4.43 4.51
CA TRP A 388 -2.11 -4.77 3.93
C TRP A 388 -2.81 -5.86 4.76
N PRO A 389 -4.12 -5.75 5.06
CA PRO A 389 -4.84 -6.77 5.80
C PRO A 389 -5.08 -8.03 4.98
N GLY A 390 -5.24 -9.17 5.65
CA GLY A 390 -5.60 -10.40 4.97
C GLY A 390 -6.93 -10.25 4.25
N SER A 391 -6.90 -10.23 2.92
CA SER A 391 -8.11 -10.16 2.11
C SER A 391 -8.72 -11.54 1.95
N GLY A 392 -10.03 -11.58 1.73
CA GLY A 392 -10.80 -12.82 1.62
C GLY A 392 -12.16 -12.57 0.99
N LEU A 393 -13.03 -13.57 1.04
CA LEU A 393 -14.43 -13.45 0.61
C LEU A 393 -15.31 -13.42 1.85
N ASP A 394 -16.42 -12.71 1.75
CA ASP A 394 -17.51 -12.87 2.70
C ASP A 394 -18.10 -14.28 2.55
N PRO A 395 -18.16 -15.08 3.62
CA PRO A 395 -18.60 -16.48 3.53
C PRO A 395 -20.09 -16.62 3.21
N LYS A 396 -20.90 -15.55 3.32
CA LYS A 396 -22.33 -15.55 3.02
C LYS A 396 -22.62 -15.01 1.64
N SER A 397 -22.06 -13.85 1.28
CA SER A 397 -22.33 -13.21 -0.01
C SER A 397 -21.38 -13.64 -1.12
N GLY A 398 -20.19 -14.17 -0.78
CA GLY A 398 -19.15 -14.47 -1.74
C GLY A 398 -18.50 -13.24 -2.37
N GLU A 399 -18.75 -12.05 -1.82
CA GLU A 399 -18.16 -10.78 -2.23
C GLU A 399 -16.78 -10.56 -1.60
N TYR A 400 -15.96 -9.72 -2.24
CA TYR A 400 -14.64 -9.37 -1.73
C TYR A 400 -14.68 -8.64 -0.37
N LEU A 401 -13.90 -9.13 0.59
CA LEU A 401 -13.57 -8.46 1.83
C LEU A 401 -12.12 -7.97 1.81
N TYR A 402 -11.96 -6.65 1.97
CA TYR A 402 -10.65 -6.02 2.11
C TYR A 402 -9.88 -6.58 3.30
N ASP A 403 -10.55 -6.74 4.43
CA ASP A 403 -10.04 -7.34 5.66
C ASP A 403 -11.01 -8.44 6.11
N ALA A 404 -10.68 -9.68 5.77
CA ALA A 404 -11.47 -10.85 6.13
C ALA A 404 -11.18 -11.37 7.55
N TYR A 405 -10.17 -10.80 8.24
CA TYR A 405 -9.70 -11.30 9.54
C TYR A 405 -9.91 -10.31 10.69
N GLY A 406 -10.49 -9.14 10.41
CA GLY A 406 -10.82 -8.12 11.41
C GLY A 406 -9.57 -7.55 12.09
N GLY A 407 -8.53 -7.28 11.30
CA GLY A 407 -7.27 -6.70 11.78
C GLY A 407 -6.33 -7.69 12.44
N ARG A 408 -6.69 -8.98 12.56
CA ARG A 408 -5.85 -10.03 13.18
C ARG A 408 -4.76 -10.57 12.27
N ARG A 409 -4.84 -10.30 10.97
CA ARG A 409 -3.82 -10.70 9.97
C ARG A 409 -3.40 -9.50 9.15
N LEU A 410 -2.11 -9.18 9.20
CA LEU A 410 -1.52 -8.07 8.48
C LEU A 410 -0.27 -8.55 7.75
N SER A 411 0.00 -8.01 6.57
CA SER A 411 1.20 -8.36 5.83
C SER A 411 2.47 -7.82 6.51
N ARG A 412 3.58 -8.56 6.38
CA ARG A 412 4.92 -8.17 6.88
C ARG A 412 6.04 -8.39 5.89
N LEU A 413 5.82 -9.22 4.88
CA LEU A 413 6.74 -9.39 3.75
C LEU A 413 6.00 -9.11 2.46
N THR A 414 6.67 -8.42 1.54
CA THR A 414 6.28 -8.45 0.14
C THR A 414 6.57 -9.85 -0.40
N PHE A 415 5.67 -10.38 -1.24
CA PHE A 415 5.81 -11.68 -1.89
C PHE A 415 5.71 -11.47 -3.41
N LEU A 416 6.86 -11.32 -4.06
CA LEU A 416 6.95 -10.94 -5.48
C LEU A 416 7.33 -12.14 -6.34
N VAL A 417 6.35 -12.73 -7.02
CA VAL A 417 6.53 -13.89 -7.90
C VAL A 417 6.96 -13.42 -9.28
N TYR A 418 8.09 -13.91 -9.77
CA TYR A 418 8.51 -13.72 -11.15
C TYR A 418 7.92 -14.81 -12.04
N LEU A 419 7.12 -14.43 -13.03
CA LEU A 419 6.46 -15.40 -13.92
C LEU A 419 7.27 -15.68 -15.19
N ASN A 420 8.23 -14.82 -15.52
CA ASN A 420 9.05 -14.97 -16.72
C ASN A 420 10.44 -14.33 -16.52
N ASP A 421 11.38 -14.63 -17.42
CA ASP A 421 12.75 -14.10 -17.39
C ASP A 421 13.38 -13.90 -18.78
N GLU A 422 12.59 -14.06 -19.85
CA GLU A 422 12.93 -13.76 -21.24
C GLU A 422 12.76 -12.27 -21.59
N PHE A 423 13.47 -11.41 -20.86
CA PHE A 423 13.52 -9.96 -21.09
C PHE A 423 14.85 -9.35 -20.61
N GLU A 424 15.10 -8.11 -21.01
CA GLU A 424 16.25 -7.30 -20.58
C GLU A 424 15.85 -6.18 -19.62
N GLY A 425 16.71 -5.89 -18.64
CA GLY A 425 16.41 -4.94 -17.56
C GLY A 425 15.39 -5.49 -16.57
N GLY A 426 14.51 -4.64 -16.04
CA GLY A 426 13.37 -5.06 -15.21
C GLY A 426 13.74 -5.61 -13.83
N GLY A 427 14.96 -5.38 -13.33
CA GLY A 427 15.37 -5.80 -11.99
C GLY A 427 14.50 -5.18 -10.89
N THR A 428 14.33 -5.90 -9.78
CA THR A 428 13.86 -5.27 -8.54
C THR A 428 15.08 -4.73 -7.82
N THR A 429 15.19 -3.41 -7.68
CA THR A 429 16.40 -2.74 -7.19
C THR A 429 16.15 -2.15 -5.82
N PHE A 430 16.97 -2.54 -4.85
CA PHE A 430 16.95 -2.03 -3.49
C PHE A 430 17.97 -0.90 -3.32
N PHE A 431 17.60 0.09 -2.52
CA PHE A 431 18.45 1.21 -2.14
C PHE A 431 18.70 1.16 -0.64
N THR A 432 19.95 0.95 -0.25
CA THR A 432 20.36 0.90 1.16
C THR A 432 21.34 2.03 1.48
N PRO A 433 21.37 2.56 2.72
CA PRO A 433 22.42 3.50 3.12
C PRO A 433 23.80 2.89 2.89
N SER A 434 24.73 3.68 2.38
CA SER A 434 26.14 3.28 2.33
C SER A 434 26.86 3.63 3.63
N ALA A 435 28.11 3.21 3.79
CA ALA A 435 28.90 3.57 4.96
C ALA A 435 29.20 5.08 5.00
N ASP A 436 29.35 5.71 3.83
CA ASP A 436 29.60 7.15 3.70
C ASP A 436 28.28 7.93 3.70
N VAL A 437 28.21 8.98 4.52
CA VAL A 437 27.01 9.82 4.68
C VAL A 437 26.69 10.56 3.38
N GLY A 438 25.41 10.54 2.99
CA GLY A 438 24.93 11.13 1.75
C GLY A 438 25.07 10.21 0.54
N PHE A 439 25.39 8.92 0.74
CA PHE A 439 25.50 7.94 -0.35
C PHE A 439 24.64 6.71 -0.07
N MET A 440 24.01 6.17 -1.12
CA MET A 440 23.26 4.91 -1.08
C MET A 440 23.87 3.89 -2.04
N ASP A 441 23.69 2.61 -1.72
CA ASP A 441 24.02 1.49 -2.60
C ASP A 441 22.74 0.98 -3.29
N ALA A 442 22.75 0.95 -4.62
CA ALA A 442 21.69 0.39 -5.45
C ALA A 442 22.05 -1.05 -5.85
N ARG A 443 21.23 -2.02 -5.43
CA ARG A 443 21.45 -3.45 -5.63
C ARG A 443 20.25 -4.11 -6.29
N ALA A 444 20.42 -4.57 -7.52
CA ALA A 444 19.35 -5.17 -8.33
C ALA A 444 19.32 -6.68 -8.19
N VAL A 445 18.12 -7.27 -8.14
CA VAL A 445 17.89 -8.71 -8.24
C VAL A 445 17.50 -9.07 -9.66
N SER A 446 18.19 -10.04 -10.27
CA SER A 446 17.77 -10.60 -11.57
C SER A 446 16.44 -11.37 -11.40
N PRO A 447 15.37 -10.99 -12.13
CA PRO A 447 14.11 -11.74 -12.16
C PRO A 447 14.31 -13.16 -12.71
N ARG A 448 13.64 -14.16 -12.13
CA ARG A 448 13.76 -15.58 -12.52
C ARG A 448 12.41 -16.27 -12.45
N ALA A 449 11.94 -16.79 -13.59
CA ALA A 449 10.63 -17.46 -13.66
C ALA A 449 10.49 -18.56 -12.60
N GLY A 450 9.35 -18.59 -11.92
CA GLY A 450 9.05 -19.56 -10.88
C GLY A 450 9.60 -19.23 -9.50
N CYS A 451 10.41 -18.18 -9.38
CA CYS A 451 11.01 -17.77 -8.12
C CYS A 451 10.24 -16.63 -7.48
N VAL A 452 10.38 -16.51 -6.17
CA VAL A 452 9.72 -15.46 -5.38
C VAL A 452 10.74 -14.64 -4.62
N LEU A 453 10.78 -13.34 -4.88
CA LEU A 453 11.53 -12.40 -4.06
C LEU A 453 10.67 -11.97 -2.87
N CYS A 454 11.20 -12.18 -1.66
CA CYS A 454 10.59 -11.81 -0.41
C CYS A 454 11.44 -10.76 0.30
N PHE A 455 10.81 -9.74 0.88
CA PHE A 455 11.50 -8.73 1.67
C PHE A 455 10.57 -8.06 2.68
N PRO A 456 11.10 -7.56 3.82
CA PRO A 456 10.31 -6.97 4.88
C PRO A 456 9.65 -5.65 4.49
N HIS A 457 8.44 -5.45 5.03
CA HIS A 457 7.69 -4.21 4.96
C HIS A 457 6.77 -4.03 6.18
N GLY A 458 5.97 -2.96 6.18
CA GLY A 458 4.81 -2.84 7.07
C GLY A 458 5.08 -2.13 8.40
N GLU A 459 6.34 -1.96 8.78
CA GLU A 459 6.81 -1.01 9.80
C GLU A 459 7.81 -0.04 9.17
N ALA A 460 8.08 1.11 9.81
CA ALA A 460 9.05 2.06 9.24
C ALA A 460 10.47 1.48 9.24
N ALA A 461 10.97 1.06 10.40
CA ALA A 461 12.23 0.35 10.53
C ALA A 461 12.15 -1.02 9.83
N GLY A 462 13.24 -1.45 9.19
CA GLY A 462 13.29 -2.68 8.39
C GLY A 462 12.57 -2.65 7.03
N SER A 463 11.71 -1.67 6.72
CA SER A 463 11.12 -1.57 5.37
C SER A 463 12.17 -1.20 4.33
N LEU A 464 12.19 -1.94 3.22
CA LEU A 464 13.19 -1.72 2.18
C LEU A 464 12.73 -0.74 1.09
N LEU A 465 13.53 0.30 0.86
CA LEU A 465 13.38 1.23 -0.25
C LEU A 465 13.73 0.51 -1.55
N HIS A 466 12.81 0.50 -2.50
CA HIS A 466 13.02 -0.25 -3.74
C HIS A 466 12.23 0.29 -4.92
N GLU A 467 12.61 -0.16 -6.11
CA GLU A 467 11.94 0.11 -7.38
C GLU A 467 11.84 -1.17 -8.23
N GLY A 468 10.97 -1.14 -9.23
CA GLY A 468 11.07 -1.99 -10.42
C GLY A 468 11.76 -1.20 -11.53
N SER A 469 13.04 -1.47 -11.75
CA SER A 469 13.87 -0.79 -12.75
C SER A 469 13.32 -0.99 -14.17
N PRO A 470 13.68 -0.12 -15.13
CA PRO A 470 13.10 -0.14 -16.48
C PRO A 470 13.25 -1.48 -17.19
N VAL A 471 12.19 -1.94 -17.85
CA VAL A 471 12.29 -3.00 -18.86
C VAL A 471 12.85 -2.38 -20.14
N LEU A 472 13.90 -2.98 -20.71
CA LEU A 472 14.57 -2.46 -21.90
C LEU A 472 14.10 -3.17 -23.17
N GLN A 473 13.88 -4.49 -23.10
CA GLN A 473 13.40 -5.33 -24.21
C GLN A 473 12.49 -6.43 -23.65
N GLY A 474 11.54 -6.92 -24.47
CA GLY A 474 10.55 -7.92 -24.04
C GLY A 474 9.51 -7.35 -23.07
N ALA A 475 8.91 -8.19 -22.23
CA ALA A 475 8.07 -7.74 -21.12
C ALA A 475 8.27 -8.59 -19.86
N LYS A 476 8.15 -7.94 -18.71
CA LYS A 476 8.23 -8.58 -17.39
C LYS A 476 6.82 -8.82 -16.85
N TYR A 477 6.53 -10.08 -16.51
CA TYR A 477 5.31 -10.52 -15.84
C TYR A 477 5.61 -10.89 -14.39
N ILE A 478 4.89 -10.29 -13.45
CA ILE A 478 5.04 -10.60 -12.03
C ILE A 478 3.70 -10.66 -11.33
N ILE A 479 3.64 -11.41 -10.25
CA ILE A 479 2.56 -11.34 -9.26
C ILE A 479 3.10 -10.66 -8.02
N ARG A 480 2.45 -9.59 -7.59
CA ARG A 480 2.66 -9.03 -6.26
C ARG A 480 1.54 -9.51 -5.33
N ALA A 481 1.96 -10.17 -4.27
CA ALA A 481 1.16 -10.52 -3.11
C ALA A 481 1.94 -10.14 -1.85
N ASP A 482 1.48 -10.58 -0.69
CA ASP A 482 2.14 -10.33 0.58
C ASP A 482 2.04 -11.55 1.50
N VAL A 483 3.03 -11.77 2.36
CA VAL A 483 2.96 -12.80 3.41
C VAL A 483 2.26 -12.20 4.63
N LEU A 484 1.20 -12.88 5.07
CA LEU A 484 0.38 -12.51 6.21
C LEU A 484 0.95 -13.12 7.49
N TYR A 485 0.97 -12.30 8.54
CA TYR A 485 1.33 -12.68 9.89
C TYR A 485 0.15 -12.40 10.82
N GLU A 486 0.04 -13.18 11.88
CA GLU A 486 -0.88 -12.86 12.97
C GLU A 486 -0.35 -11.68 13.77
N VAL A 487 -1.25 -10.77 14.10
CA VAL A 487 -0.91 -9.61 14.92
C VAL A 487 -1.72 -9.64 16.21
N PRO A 488 -1.11 -9.32 17.36
CA PRO A 488 -1.84 -9.19 18.60
C PRO A 488 -2.96 -8.16 18.45
N VAL A 489 -4.18 -8.51 18.88
CA VAL A 489 -5.26 -7.53 19.03
C VAL A 489 -4.81 -6.60 20.16
N ARG A 490 -4.48 -5.34 19.82
CA ARG A 490 -4.19 -4.33 20.84
C ARG A 490 -5.46 -4.13 21.68
N SER A 491 -5.43 -4.57 22.93
CA SER A 491 -6.48 -4.41 23.94
C SER A 491 -6.71 -2.96 24.30
#